data_AF-A0A7J9T007-F1
#
_entry.id   AF-A0A7J9T007-F1
#
_cell.length_a   1.000
_cell.length_b   1.000
_cell.length_c   1.000
_cell.angle_alpha   90.00
_cell.angle_beta   90.00
_cell.angle_gamma   90.00
#
_symmetry.space_group_name_H-M   'P 1'
#
loop_
_entity.id
_entity.type
_entity.pdbx_description
1 polymer ?
#
loop_
_entity_poly.entity_id
_entity_poly.type
_entity_poly.pdbx_seq_one_letter_code
_entity_poly.pdbx_strand_id
1 'polypeptide(L)'
;MEKIMDSLKRWEHRWLTPKAESFDSPSHGLGIRAKEDIKKGENVLFFGGVIIHKSQIEEYWKIMGHVGAQIDDDFFIVPTSREELKARGVINHSCEPNVGFKSQIQL
;
A
#
# COMPACT_ATOMS: atom_id res chain seq x y z
N MET A 1 9.54 -0.56 -23.88
CA MET A 1 9.32 -0.46 -22.42
C MET A 1 8.11 0.39 -22.08
N GLU A 2 7.97 1.58 -22.69
CA GLU A 2 6.85 2.50 -22.47
C GLU A 2 5.46 1.86 -22.68
N LYS A 3 5.25 1.09 -23.77
CA LYS A 3 4.01 0.33 -24.01
C LYS A 3 3.66 -0.73 -22.95
N ILE A 4 4.67 -1.32 -22.29
CA ILE A 4 4.44 -2.34 -21.24
C ILE A 4 4.04 -1.62 -19.94
N MET A 5 4.75 -0.55 -19.57
CA MET A 5 4.38 0.29 -18.42
C MET A 5 2.98 0.88 -18.56
N ASP A 6 2.57 1.29 -19.77
CA ASP A 6 1.21 1.75 -20.03
C ASP A 6 0.17 0.62 -19.93
N SER A 7 0.53 -0.61 -20.32
CA SER A 7 -0.37 -1.77 -20.15
C SER A 7 -0.53 -2.22 -18.69
N LEU A 8 0.46 -1.95 -17.83
CA LEU A 8 0.41 -2.26 -16.39
C LEU A 8 -0.49 -1.28 -15.62
N LYS A 9 -0.76 -0.08 -16.15
CA LYS A 9 -1.75 0.87 -15.60
C LYS A 9 -3.20 0.34 -15.67
N ARG A 10 -3.45 -0.72 -16.43
CA ARG A 10 -4.80 -1.31 -16.57
C ARG A 10 -5.28 -2.02 -15.30
N TRP A 11 -4.37 -2.39 -14.39
CA TRP A 11 -4.69 -3.23 -13.23
C TRP A 11 -4.35 -2.44 -11.97
N GLU A 12 -5.31 -2.31 -11.06
CA GLU A 12 -4.99 -1.89 -9.70
C GLU A 12 -4.05 -2.94 -9.10
N HIS A 13 -2.96 -2.50 -8.51
CA HIS A 13 -2.02 -3.37 -7.83
C HIS A 13 -2.45 -3.58 -6.38
N ARG A 14 -3.19 -2.63 -5.79
CA ARG A 14 -3.62 -2.68 -4.39
C ARG A 14 -5.07 -3.11 -4.27
N TRP A 15 -5.32 -4.06 -3.38
CA TRP A 15 -6.67 -4.47 -3.01
C TRP A 15 -6.96 -4.06 -1.56
N LEU A 16 -8.13 -3.48 -1.34
CA LEU A 16 -8.69 -3.18 -0.02
C LEU A 16 -10.00 -3.95 0.13
N THR A 17 -10.20 -4.57 1.30
CA THR A 17 -11.44 -5.28 1.61
C THR A 17 -12.66 -4.37 1.43
N PRO A 18 -13.79 -4.88 0.88
CA PRO A 18 -15.01 -4.06 0.73
C PRO A 18 -15.58 -3.58 2.08
N LYS A 19 -15.20 -4.25 3.18
CA LYS A 19 -15.54 -3.89 4.57
C LYS A 19 -14.78 -2.67 5.11
N ALA A 20 -13.87 -2.11 4.33
CA ALA A 20 -13.09 -0.94 4.67
C ALA A 20 -13.15 0.10 3.55
N GLU A 21 -12.74 1.32 3.87
CA GLU A 21 -12.62 2.39 2.89
C GLU A 21 -11.42 3.29 3.21
N SER A 22 -10.91 3.93 2.17
CA SER A 22 -10.00 5.06 2.32
C SER A 22 -10.75 6.23 2.97
N PHE A 23 -10.10 6.92 3.90
CA PHE A 23 -10.69 8.09 4.55
C PHE A 23 -9.63 9.12 4.95
N ASP A 24 -10.03 10.38 5.08
CA ASP A 24 -9.18 11.42 5.63
C ASP A 24 -9.15 11.30 7.16
N SER A 25 -8.06 10.75 7.68
CA SER A 25 -7.74 10.69 9.10
C SER A 25 -7.39 12.08 9.63
N PRO A 26 -8.09 12.58 10.66
CA PRO A 26 -7.80 13.90 11.25
C PRO A 26 -6.37 14.05 11.76
N SER A 27 -5.74 12.96 12.18
CA SER A 27 -4.42 12.97 12.83
C SER A 27 -3.26 12.55 11.91
N HIS A 28 -3.54 11.84 10.81
CA HIS A 28 -2.49 11.21 9.98
C HIS A 28 -2.67 11.43 8.47
N GLY A 29 -3.62 12.28 8.05
CA GLY A 29 -3.94 12.48 6.65
C GLY A 29 -4.65 11.26 6.06
N LEU A 30 -4.28 10.80 4.87
CA LEU A 30 -4.96 9.68 4.23
C LEU A 30 -4.79 8.38 5.03
N GLY A 31 -5.89 7.66 5.28
CA GLY A 31 -5.90 6.43 6.07
C GLY A 31 -6.90 5.40 5.56
N ILE A 32 -7.10 4.34 6.35
CA ILE A 32 -8.10 3.29 6.11
C ILE A 32 -8.95 3.15 7.38
N ARG A 33 -10.28 3.08 7.22
CA ARG A 33 -11.22 2.75 8.31
C ARG A 33 -12.12 1.60 7.94
N ALA A 34 -12.58 0.85 8.93
CA ALA A 34 -13.60 -0.16 8.75
C ALA A 34 -14.99 0.51 8.58
N LYS A 35 -15.81 -0.05 7.69
CA LYS A 35 -17.24 0.25 7.54
C LYS A 35 -18.12 -0.84 8.16
N GLU A 36 -17.55 -2.04 8.34
CA GLU A 36 -18.20 -3.23 8.88
C GLU A 36 -17.20 -4.00 9.76
N ASP A 37 -17.71 -4.93 10.57
CA ASP A 37 -16.87 -5.79 11.40
C ASP A 37 -15.92 -6.66 10.56
N ILE A 38 -14.62 -6.53 10.86
CA ILE A 38 -13.55 -7.36 10.30
C ILE A 38 -13.07 -8.28 11.40
N LYS A 39 -13.30 -9.58 11.24
CA LYS A 39 -12.94 -10.61 12.21
C LYS A 39 -11.45 -10.92 12.13
N LYS A 40 -10.90 -11.36 13.27
CA LYS A 40 -9.51 -11.83 13.35
C LYS A 40 -9.25 -12.91 12.29
N GLY A 41 -8.21 -12.69 11.50
CA GLY A 41 -7.79 -13.61 10.45
C GLY A 41 -8.23 -13.21 9.04
N GLU A 42 -9.25 -12.35 8.90
CA GLU A 42 -9.64 -11.77 7.60
C GLU A 42 -8.54 -10.85 7.06
N ASN A 43 -8.39 -10.83 5.74
CA ASN A 43 -7.45 -9.93 5.07
C ASN A 43 -8.07 -8.54 4.94
N VAL A 44 -7.32 -7.51 5.36
CA VAL A 44 -7.75 -6.11 5.27
C VAL A 44 -7.28 -5.47 3.98
N LEU A 45 -6.00 -5.66 3.65
CA LEU A 45 -5.34 -5.06 2.51
C LEU A 45 -4.31 -6.04 1.95
N PHE A 46 -4.20 -6.09 0.63
CA PHE A 46 -3.04 -6.65 -0.05
C PHE A 46 -2.20 -5.51 -0.61
N PHE A 47 -0.92 -5.49 -0.22
CA PHE A 47 0.04 -4.61 -0.87
C PHE A 47 0.22 -5.09 -2.30
N GLY A 48 0.25 -4.14 -3.20
CA GLY A 48 0.81 -4.33 -4.53
C GLY A 48 1.46 -3.06 -4.98
N GLY A 49 2.05 -3.14 -6.16
CA GLY A 49 2.76 -2.05 -6.79
C GLY A 49 3.92 -2.61 -7.59
N VAL A 50 4.99 -1.84 -7.67
CA VAL A 50 6.25 -2.27 -8.27
C VAL A 50 7.29 -2.48 -7.19
N ILE A 51 8.18 -3.45 -7.42
CA ILE A 51 9.35 -3.65 -6.56
C ILE A 51 10.47 -2.74 -7.07
N ILE A 52 11.04 -1.96 -6.17
CA ILE A 52 12.22 -1.13 -6.45
C ILE A 52 13.35 -1.48 -5.49
N HIS A 53 14.59 -1.24 -5.92
CA HIS A 53 15.76 -1.40 -5.06
C HIS A 53 15.88 -0.21 -4.09
N LYS A 54 16.45 -0.42 -2.89
CA LYS A 54 16.61 0.61 -1.86
C LYS A 54 17.33 1.86 -2.34
N SER A 55 18.23 1.74 -3.32
CA SER A 55 18.92 2.89 -3.91
C SER A 55 18.00 3.88 -4.62
N GLN A 56 16.75 3.50 -4.92
CA GLN A 56 15.75 4.34 -5.59
C GLN A 56 14.71 4.93 -4.62
N ILE A 57 14.70 4.51 -3.35
CA ILE A 57 13.60 4.82 -2.43
C ILE A 57 13.53 6.31 -2.06
N GLU A 58 14.67 6.97 -1.90
CA GLU A 58 14.70 8.40 -1.55
C GLU A 58 14.18 9.26 -2.70
N GLU A 59 14.53 8.94 -3.94
CA GLU A 59 14.00 9.61 -5.13
C GLU A 59 12.50 9.37 -5.27
N TYR A 60 12.06 8.13 -5.04
CA TYR A 60 10.64 7.79 -5.02
C TYR A 60 9.87 8.60 -3.96
N TRP A 61 10.38 8.70 -2.73
CA TRP A 61 9.72 9.44 -1.65
C TRP A 61 9.65 10.95 -1.90
N LYS A 62 10.60 11.54 -2.62
CA LYS A 62 10.50 12.94 -3.06
C LYS A 62 9.27 13.16 -3.97
N ILE A 63 8.89 12.15 -4.75
CA ILE A 63 7.77 12.23 -5.71
C ILE A 63 6.45 11.83 -5.06
N MET A 64 6.44 10.78 -4.24
CA MET A 64 5.22 10.11 -3.77
C MET A 64 4.95 10.29 -2.26
N GLY A 65 5.91 10.82 -1.50
CA GLY A 65 5.90 10.82 -0.04
C GLY A 65 6.36 9.49 0.55
N HIS A 66 6.41 9.38 1.88
CA HIS A 66 6.89 8.19 2.61
C HIS A 66 5.87 7.04 2.59
N VAL A 67 5.59 6.53 1.39
CA VAL A 67 4.70 5.40 1.14
C VAL A 67 5.48 4.22 0.57
N GLY A 68 4.88 3.04 0.64
CA GLY A 68 5.53 1.76 0.31
C GLY A 68 5.92 0.99 1.57
N ALA A 69 6.35 -0.25 1.37
CA ALA A 69 6.80 -1.12 2.44
C ALA A 69 8.10 -1.80 2.04
N GLN A 70 9.07 -1.87 2.95
CA GLN A 70 10.24 -2.70 2.76
C GLN A 70 9.83 -4.16 2.81
N ILE A 71 10.26 -4.94 1.82
CA ILE A 71 9.91 -6.38 1.70
C ILE A 71 11.13 -7.28 1.83
N ASP A 72 12.34 -6.72 1.71
CA ASP A 72 13.63 -7.38 1.92
C ASP A 72 14.70 -6.31 2.24
N ASP A 73 15.92 -6.70 2.59
CA ASP A 73 17.01 -5.77 2.96
C ASP A 73 17.29 -4.72 1.88
N ASP A 74 17.17 -5.13 0.62
CA ASP A 74 17.46 -4.30 -0.55
C ASP A 74 16.22 -3.89 -1.35
N PHE A 75 15.02 -4.31 -0.96
CA PHE A 75 13.82 -4.16 -1.79
C PHE A 75 12.63 -3.55 -1.07
N PHE A 76 11.91 -2.70 -1.80
CA PHE A 76 10.66 -2.08 -1.39
C PHE A 76 9.56 -2.39 -2.41
N ILE A 77 8.34 -2.64 -1.94
CA ILE A 77 7.15 -2.57 -2.78
C ILE A 77 6.52 -1.18 -2.65
N VAL A 78 6.32 -0.51 -3.78
CA VAL A 78 5.85 0.88 -3.81
C VAL A 78 4.64 1.06 -4.73
N PRO A 79 3.65 1.90 -4.35
CA PRO A 79 2.51 2.20 -5.20
C PRO A 79 2.92 2.98 -6.46
N THR A 80 2.17 2.80 -7.54
CA THR A 80 2.50 3.38 -8.85
C THR A 80 1.74 4.67 -9.15
N SER A 81 0.67 4.99 -8.39
CA SER A 81 -0.12 6.22 -8.59
C SER A 81 -0.70 6.78 -7.29
N ARG A 82 -0.96 8.10 -7.27
CA ARG A 82 -1.60 8.77 -6.13
C ARG A 82 -3.11 8.51 -6.10
N GLU A 83 -3.69 8.24 -7.26
CA GLU A 83 -5.09 7.90 -7.44
C GLU A 83 -5.39 6.56 -6.77
N GLU A 84 -4.53 5.56 -6.94
CA GLU A 84 -4.65 4.27 -6.23
C GLU A 84 -4.52 4.45 -4.72
N LEU A 85 -3.60 5.31 -4.25
CA LEU A 85 -3.50 5.64 -2.83
C LEU A 85 -4.80 6.23 -2.29
N LYS A 86 -5.37 7.21 -3.00
CA LYS A 86 -6.65 7.82 -2.61
C LYS A 86 -7.79 6.81 -2.60
N ALA A 87 -7.84 5.90 -3.58
CA ALA A 87 -8.89 4.90 -3.70
C ALA A 87 -8.77 3.78 -2.65
N ARG A 88 -7.55 3.34 -2.32
CA ARG A 88 -7.28 2.16 -1.48
C ARG A 88 -6.75 2.48 -0.09
N GLY A 89 -6.46 3.74 0.18
CA GLY A 89 -5.96 4.26 1.45
C GLY A 89 -4.50 3.90 1.73
N VAL A 90 -3.99 4.45 2.84
CA VAL A 90 -2.64 4.20 3.36
C VAL A 90 -2.77 3.54 4.74
N ILE A 91 -1.94 2.54 4.99
CA ILE A 91 -1.80 1.96 6.33
C ILE A 91 -0.92 2.90 7.13
N ASN A 92 -1.49 3.52 8.16
CA ASN A 92 -0.77 4.39 9.08
C ASN A 92 -0.10 3.57 10.18
N HIS A 93 1.01 4.10 10.71
CA HIS A 93 1.68 3.52 11.87
C HIS A 93 0.85 3.74 13.14
N SER A 94 0.83 2.75 14.02
CA SER A 94 0.30 2.85 15.38
C SER A 94 1.18 2.01 16.32
N CYS A 95 1.46 2.53 17.51
CA CYS A 95 2.13 1.79 18.58
C CYS A 95 1.24 0.68 19.17
N GLU A 96 -0.08 0.82 19.04
CA GLU A 96 -1.08 -0.20 19.41
C GLU A 96 -1.90 -0.57 18.16
N PRO A 97 -1.33 -1.37 17.24
CA PRO A 97 -1.98 -1.69 15.98
C PRO A 97 -3.06 -2.77 16.16
N ASN A 98 -4.13 -2.67 15.36
CA ASN A 98 -5.22 -3.65 15.31
C ASN A 98 -5.15 -4.58 14.08
N VAL A 99 -4.15 -4.37 13.21
CA VAL A 99 -3.83 -5.20 12.05
C VAL A 99 -2.34 -5.50 12.04
N GLY A 100 -1.93 -6.57 11.34
CA GLY A 100 -0.53 -6.96 11.22
C GLY A 100 -0.23 -7.51 9.83
N PHE A 101 1.07 -7.57 9.50
CA PHE A 101 1.52 -8.16 8.25
C PHE A 101 1.45 -9.68 8.29
N LYS A 102 1.03 -10.28 7.17
CA LYS A 102 1.23 -11.71 6.90
C LYS A 102 2.11 -11.78 5.65
N SER A 103 3.27 -12.43 5.76
CA SER A 103 4.10 -12.70 4.57
C SER A 103 3.41 -13.73 3.69
N GLN A 104 3.42 -13.52 2.36
CA GLN A 104 2.78 -14.45 1.42
C GLN A 104 3.69 -14.99 0.31
N ILE A 105 4.79 -14.34 -0.11
CA ILE A 105 5.71 -14.91 -1.13
C ILE A 105 7.19 -14.48 -0.94
N GLN A 106 8.08 -15.48 -0.82
CA GLN A 106 9.55 -15.49 -1.04
C GLN A 106 9.97 -16.95 -1.34
N LEU A 107 11.04 -17.20 -2.12
CA LEU A 107 11.48 -18.56 -2.55
C LEU A 107 12.47 -19.21 -1.59
#